data_AF-A0A1E3BM06-F1
#
_entry.id   AF-A0A1E3BM06-F1
#
_cell.length_a   1.000
_cell.length_b   1.000
_cell.length_c   1.000
_cell.angle_alpha   90.00
_cell.angle_beta   90.00
_cell.angle_gamma   90.00
#
_symmetry.space_group_name_H-M   'P 1'
#
loop_
_entity.id
_entity.type
_entity.pdbx_description
1 polymer ?
#
loop_
_entity_poly.entity_id
_entity_poly.type
_entity_poly.pdbx_seq_one_letter_code
_entity_poly.pdbx_strand_id
1 'polypeptide(L)'
;MSIPEAEAMDPQQRMALECTYEALESRTIEILDSFGLGQKIWDEANHTIEICLWNQCPDGSLQRQSVSANSKPGWSRYQESTLGQSRIKTLLLELVQQSPNVEVRRETTPVSLHIDERVLDSHDAHSYPLRVKLVPVTGSDATNGESAPQSNGDVNVIEAKYLLGCDGAHSWVRKQLGLKLEGASRDVSWGVLDAFPVTDFPDVRRRCIIKSESGNLMIIPREHKLIRMYFQVSSELANNYWASDGEPEVIMKAVRKIMQPYRFDASRIEWSTIYAVGHRYCRELSRYDRIFLAGDAIHTHSPKAGQGMNVSMQDTYNLG
;
A
#
# COMPACT_ATOMS: atom_id res chain seq x y z
N MET A 1 1.39 -20.24 2.68
CA MET A 1 0.94 -18.83 2.85
C MET A 1 -0.39 -18.67 2.12
N SER A 2 -1.45 -18.20 2.77
CA SER A 2 -2.72 -17.90 2.10
C SER A 2 -2.72 -16.43 1.71
N ILE A 3 -2.80 -16.14 0.41
CA ILE A 3 -2.86 -14.77 -0.10
C ILE A 3 -4.23 -14.59 -0.76
N PRO A 4 -5.11 -13.71 -0.26
CA PRO A 4 -6.33 -13.38 -0.99
C PRO A 4 -5.95 -12.77 -2.35
N GLU A 5 -6.62 -13.20 -3.42
CA GLU A 5 -6.41 -12.61 -4.73
C GLU A 5 -7.19 -11.32 -4.90
N ALA A 6 -6.58 -10.39 -5.62
CA ALA A 6 -7.26 -9.21 -6.13
C ALA A 6 -8.39 -9.58 -7.11
N GLU A 7 -8.42 -10.83 -7.62
CA GLU A 7 -9.46 -11.32 -8.54
C GLU A 7 -10.82 -11.58 -7.89
N ALA A 8 -10.85 -11.85 -6.57
CA ALA A 8 -12.10 -11.96 -5.82
C ALA A 8 -12.66 -10.59 -5.45
N MET A 9 -11.91 -9.51 -5.64
CA MET A 9 -12.30 -8.16 -5.27
C MET A 9 -13.08 -7.51 -6.40
N ASP A 10 -14.02 -6.63 -6.05
CA ASP A 10 -14.73 -5.81 -7.02
C ASP A 10 -13.74 -5.15 -8.01
N PRO A 11 -14.04 -5.04 -9.32
CA PRO A 11 -13.16 -4.42 -10.30
C PRO A 11 -12.53 -3.09 -9.87
N GLN A 12 -13.22 -2.23 -9.12
CA GLN A 12 -12.63 -0.98 -8.60
C GLN A 12 -11.60 -1.24 -7.50
N GLN A 13 -11.80 -2.24 -6.65
CA GLN A 13 -10.87 -2.67 -5.61
C GLN A 13 -9.66 -3.44 -6.17
N ARG A 14 -9.88 -4.25 -7.23
CA ARG A 14 -8.81 -4.90 -8.00
C ARG A 14 -7.92 -3.87 -8.68
N MET A 15 -8.53 -2.88 -9.35
CA MET A 15 -7.83 -1.76 -9.94
C MET A 15 -7.14 -0.91 -8.86
N ALA A 16 -7.75 -0.74 -7.69
CA ALA A 16 -7.11 -0.06 -6.56
C ALA A 16 -5.85 -0.79 -6.04
N LEU A 17 -5.83 -2.12 -5.97
CA LEU A 17 -4.66 -2.92 -5.59
C LEU A 17 -3.61 -3.06 -6.71
N GLU A 18 -4.04 -3.13 -7.97
CA GLU A 18 -3.13 -3.18 -9.11
C GLU A 18 -2.46 -1.82 -9.35
N CYS A 19 -3.15 -0.74 -8.95
CA CYS A 19 -2.69 0.63 -9.01
C CYS A 19 -2.26 1.20 -7.64
N THR A 20 -2.05 0.39 -6.60
CA THR A 20 -1.34 0.89 -5.41
C THR A 20 0.15 1.06 -5.74
N TYR A 21 0.71 2.13 -5.19
CA TYR A 21 2.09 2.52 -5.42
C TYR A 21 2.74 2.85 -4.09
N GLU A 22 4.01 2.50 -4.03
CA GLU A 22 4.85 2.64 -2.86
C GLU A 22 6.19 3.20 -3.34
N ALA A 23 6.61 4.31 -2.75
CA ALA A 23 7.99 4.77 -2.89
C ALA A 23 8.87 3.76 -2.18
N LEU A 24 9.80 3.11 -2.85
CA LEU A 24 10.77 2.22 -2.23
C LEU A 24 11.88 3.05 -1.60
N GLU A 25 11.94 3.04 -0.27
CA GLU A 25 13.02 3.67 0.47
C GLU A 25 14.34 2.91 0.30
N SER A 26 15.45 3.64 0.42
CA SER A 26 16.80 3.09 0.25
C SER A 26 17.03 1.78 1.02
N ARG A 27 16.65 1.73 2.29
CA ARG A 27 16.80 0.54 3.14
C ARG A 27 15.97 -0.66 2.65
N THR A 28 14.81 -0.41 2.09
CA THR A 28 13.95 -1.45 1.51
C THR A 28 14.60 -2.06 0.28
N ILE A 29 15.22 -1.23 -0.58
CA ILE A 29 15.94 -1.73 -1.75
C ILE A 29 17.17 -2.53 -1.32
N GLU A 30 17.88 -2.12 -0.26
CA GLU A 30 18.98 -2.92 0.32
C GLU A 30 18.52 -4.29 0.85
N ILE A 31 17.35 -4.35 1.49
CA ILE A 31 16.75 -5.62 1.93
C ILE A 31 16.41 -6.47 0.70
N LEU A 32 15.76 -5.91 -0.31
CA LEU A 32 15.42 -6.65 -1.52
C LEU A 32 16.67 -7.09 -2.30
N ASP A 33 17.77 -6.35 -2.20
CA ASP A 33 19.07 -6.74 -2.76
C ASP A 33 19.69 -7.94 -2.03
N SER A 34 19.45 -8.11 -0.72
CA SER A 34 19.90 -9.32 -0.01
C SER A 34 19.20 -10.59 -0.50
N PHE A 35 18.04 -10.44 -1.15
CA PHE A 35 17.32 -11.52 -1.86
C PHE A 35 17.67 -11.61 -3.36
N GLY A 36 18.65 -10.82 -3.85
CA GLY A 36 19.03 -10.78 -5.26
C GLY A 36 18.05 -10.04 -6.17
N LEU A 37 17.09 -9.30 -5.62
CA LEU A 37 16.08 -8.55 -6.37
C LEU A 37 16.43 -7.07 -6.56
N GLY A 38 17.39 -6.55 -5.79
CA GLY A 38 17.72 -5.13 -5.73
C GLY A 38 18.05 -4.52 -7.08
N GLN A 39 18.98 -5.11 -7.83
CA GLN A 39 19.36 -4.60 -9.17
C GLN A 39 18.18 -4.61 -10.16
N LYS A 40 17.40 -5.70 -10.20
CA LYS A 40 16.24 -5.82 -11.12
C LYS A 40 15.19 -4.76 -10.82
N ILE A 41 14.91 -4.52 -9.53
CA ILE A 41 14.00 -3.45 -9.09
C ILE A 41 14.58 -2.08 -9.45
N TRP A 42 15.87 -1.87 -9.20
CA TRP A 42 16.55 -0.62 -9.48
C TRP A 42 16.49 -0.24 -10.97
N ASP A 43 16.68 -1.21 -11.86
CA ASP A 43 16.69 -0.99 -13.32
C ASP A 43 15.29 -0.66 -13.87
N GLU A 44 14.23 -1.17 -13.25
CA GLU A 44 12.84 -0.92 -13.68
C GLU A 44 12.23 0.33 -13.03
N ALA A 45 12.71 0.74 -11.85
CA ALA A 45 12.15 1.84 -11.08
C ALA A 45 12.54 3.22 -11.63
N ASN A 46 11.69 4.22 -11.40
CA ASN A 46 12.08 5.62 -11.59
C ASN A 46 12.78 6.14 -10.33
N HIS A 47 14.00 6.67 -10.48
CA HIS A 47 14.79 7.16 -9.35
C HIS A 47 14.41 8.59 -8.96
N THR A 48 14.09 8.80 -7.68
CA THR A 48 13.75 10.12 -7.16
C THR A 48 15.01 10.82 -6.68
N ILE A 49 15.63 11.61 -7.57
CA ILE A 49 16.92 12.28 -7.29
C ILE A 49 16.72 13.61 -6.57
N GLU A 50 15.80 14.44 -7.06
CA GLU A 50 15.56 15.80 -6.58
C GLU A 50 14.12 16.00 -6.17
N ILE A 51 13.92 16.86 -5.17
CA ILE A 51 12.62 17.42 -4.80
C ILE A 51 12.59 18.92 -5.09
N CYS A 52 11.53 19.37 -5.75
CA CYS A 52 11.26 20.77 -6.06
C CYS A 52 10.12 21.30 -5.20
N LEU A 53 10.32 22.45 -4.56
CA LEU A 53 9.25 23.15 -3.86
C LEU A 53 8.75 24.31 -4.72
N TRP A 54 7.45 24.36 -4.94
CA TRP A 54 6.77 25.39 -5.72
C TRP A 54 5.71 26.06 -4.85
N ASN A 55 5.68 27.39 -4.89
CA ASN A 55 4.68 28.19 -4.17
C ASN A 55 3.99 29.13 -5.15
N GLN A 56 2.72 29.41 -4.88
CA GLN A 56 2.01 30.50 -5.53
C GLN A 56 2.49 31.84 -4.95
N CYS A 57 2.84 32.75 -5.85
CA CYS A 57 3.20 34.12 -5.53
C CYS A 57 1.93 35.00 -5.42
N PRO A 58 2.02 36.19 -4.77
CA PRO A 58 0.86 37.09 -4.61
C PRO A 58 0.24 37.57 -5.93
N ASP A 59 0.99 37.53 -7.03
CA ASP A 59 0.51 37.84 -8.39
C ASP A 59 -0.28 36.68 -9.03
N GLY A 60 -0.49 35.58 -8.29
CA GLY A 60 -1.18 34.38 -8.73
C GLY A 60 -0.30 33.40 -9.52
N SER A 61 0.95 33.77 -9.87
CA SER A 61 1.87 32.89 -10.60
C SER A 61 2.39 31.77 -9.70
N LEU A 62 2.67 30.60 -10.27
CA LEU A 62 3.30 29.49 -9.55
C LEU A 62 4.81 29.50 -9.87
N GLN A 63 5.65 29.60 -8.85
CA GLN A 63 7.11 29.71 -9.02
C GLN A 63 7.89 28.71 -8.18
N ARG A 64 8.97 28.19 -8.77
CA ARG A 64 9.92 27.28 -8.12
C ARG A 64 10.70 28.05 -7.07
N GLN A 65 10.61 27.61 -5.83
CA GLN A 65 11.30 28.22 -4.69
C GLN A 65 12.64 27.56 -4.41
N SER A 66 12.72 26.24 -4.56
CA SER A 66 13.96 25.50 -4.31
C SER A 66 14.00 24.17 -5.05
N VAL A 67 15.21 23.68 -5.24
CA VAL A 67 15.53 22.33 -5.67
C VAL A 67 16.54 21.79 -4.67
N SER A 68 16.30 20.58 -4.16
CA SER A 68 17.21 19.92 -3.22
C SER A 68 17.27 18.42 -3.51
N ALA A 69 18.32 17.76 -3.05
CA ALA A 69 18.43 16.31 -3.15
C ALA A 69 17.29 15.65 -2.33
N ASN A 70 16.63 14.65 -2.92
CA ASN A 70 15.55 13.92 -2.25
C ASN A 70 16.06 13.07 -1.07
N SER A 71 17.26 12.51 -1.22
CA SER A 71 17.96 11.78 -0.17
C SER A 71 19.33 12.40 0.07
N LYS A 72 19.84 12.26 1.30
CA LYS A 72 21.17 12.77 1.62
C LYS A 72 22.23 11.92 0.89
N PRO A 73 23.10 12.53 0.06
CA PRO A 73 24.14 11.80 -0.65
C PRO A 73 25.03 10.97 0.30
N GLY A 74 25.34 9.74 -0.12
CA GLY A 74 26.23 8.84 0.62
C GLY A 74 25.58 8.04 1.76
N TRP A 75 24.27 8.21 2.03
CA TRP A 75 23.57 7.42 3.04
C TRP A 75 23.35 5.96 2.65
N SER A 76 23.09 5.72 1.36
CA SER A 76 22.91 4.40 0.79
C SER A 76 23.41 4.39 -0.65
N ARG A 77 23.74 3.20 -1.16
CA ARG A 77 24.00 2.99 -2.59
C ARG A 77 22.74 3.12 -3.44
N TYR A 78 21.56 2.93 -2.83
CA TYR A 78 20.26 3.10 -3.46
C TYR A 78 19.62 4.42 -3.01
N GLN A 79 18.89 5.06 -3.90
CA GLN A 79 18.04 6.22 -3.57
C GLN A 79 16.57 5.80 -3.53
N GLU A 80 15.72 6.64 -2.90
CA GLU A 80 14.27 6.45 -2.98
C GLU A 80 13.86 6.33 -4.45
N SER A 81 13.14 5.25 -4.78
CA SER A 81 12.74 4.92 -6.14
C SER A 81 11.29 4.53 -6.21
N THR A 82 10.70 4.63 -7.40
CA THR A 82 9.27 4.51 -7.58
C THR A 82 8.99 3.39 -8.59
N LEU A 83 8.20 2.39 -8.17
CA LEU A 83 7.82 1.24 -8.99
C LEU A 83 6.44 0.74 -8.58
N GLY A 84 5.67 0.21 -9.52
CA GLY A 84 4.35 -0.37 -9.24
C GLY A 84 4.42 -1.52 -8.23
N GLN A 85 3.54 -1.50 -7.22
CA GLN A 85 3.50 -2.54 -6.18
C GLN A 85 3.26 -3.93 -6.76
N SER A 86 2.41 -4.02 -7.79
CA SER A 86 2.16 -5.26 -8.55
C SER A 86 3.45 -5.88 -9.08
N ARG A 87 4.38 -5.05 -9.58
CA ARG A 87 5.65 -5.55 -10.10
C ARG A 87 6.54 -6.11 -8.99
N ILE A 88 6.65 -5.40 -7.87
CA ILE A 88 7.41 -5.85 -6.69
C ILE A 88 6.83 -7.18 -6.17
N LYS A 89 5.50 -7.28 -6.08
CA LYS A 89 4.80 -8.51 -5.70
C LYS A 89 5.10 -9.66 -6.67
N THR A 90 5.08 -9.42 -7.98
CA THR A 90 5.45 -10.44 -8.98
C THR A 90 6.88 -10.94 -8.76
N LEU A 91 7.84 -10.06 -8.53
CA LEU A 91 9.24 -10.45 -8.28
C LEU A 91 9.41 -11.29 -7.01
N LEU A 92 8.73 -10.90 -5.92
CA LEU A 92 8.73 -11.68 -4.68
C LEU A 92 8.06 -13.05 -4.86
N LEU A 93 6.97 -13.12 -5.63
CA LEU A 93 6.29 -14.39 -5.93
C LEU A 93 7.16 -15.30 -6.80
N GLU A 94 7.81 -14.76 -7.83
CA GLU A 94 8.79 -15.48 -8.67
C GLU A 94 9.89 -16.09 -7.78
N LEU A 95 10.41 -15.33 -6.81
CA LEU A 95 11.41 -15.82 -5.85
C LEU A 95 10.86 -16.93 -4.95
N VAL A 96 9.68 -16.75 -4.38
CA VAL A 96 9.05 -17.73 -3.48
C VAL A 96 8.76 -19.04 -4.22
N GLN A 97 8.30 -18.97 -5.48
CA GLN A 97 7.98 -20.14 -6.31
C GLN A 97 9.21 -20.99 -6.66
N GLN A 98 10.42 -20.44 -6.55
CA GLN A 98 11.66 -21.21 -6.71
C GLN A 98 12.01 -22.04 -5.47
N SER A 99 11.40 -21.76 -4.32
CA SER A 99 11.64 -22.50 -3.07
C SER A 99 10.80 -23.77 -3.02
N PRO A 100 11.40 -24.97 -2.89
CA PRO A 100 10.65 -26.22 -2.76
C PRO A 100 9.90 -26.35 -1.42
N ASN A 101 10.22 -25.49 -0.45
CA ASN A 101 9.69 -25.56 0.91
C ASN A 101 8.49 -24.63 1.14
N VAL A 102 8.06 -23.88 0.12
CA VAL A 102 6.98 -22.89 0.26
C VAL A 102 5.89 -23.15 -0.76
N GLU A 103 4.67 -23.36 -0.25
CA GLU A 103 3.46 -23.42 -1.06
C GLU A 103 2.62 -22.14 -0.84
N VAL A 104 2.29 -21.48 -1.94
CA VAL A 104 1.33 -20.37 -1.96
C VAL A 104 -0.03 -20.91 -2.33
N ARG A 105 -0.96 -20.90 -1.37
CA ARG A 105 -2.37 -21.23 -1.60
C ARG A 105 -3.17 -19.93 -1.72
N ARG A 106 -4.12 -19.90 -2.64
CA ARG A 106 -4.98 -18.76 -2.92
C ARG A 106 -6.44 -19.16 -2.78
N GLU A 107 -7.32 -18.16 -2.85
CA GLU A 107 -8.78 -18.38 -2.81
C GLU A 107 -9.25 -19.09 -1.53
N THR A 108 -8.52 -18.92 -0.44
CA THR A 108 -8.91 -19.44 0.88
C THR A 108 -9.02 -18.33 1.89
N THR A 109 -10.04 -18.40 2.74
CA THR A 109 -10.24 -17.46 3.86
C THR A 109 -10.26 -18.21 5.19
N PRO A 110 -9.59 -17.71 6.24
CA PRO A 110 -9.68 -18.30 7.56
C PRO A 110 -11.04 -18.00 8.21
N VAL A 111 -11.68 -19.03 8.75
CA VAL A 111 -13.00 -18.92 9.40
C VAL A 111 -12.95 -19.20 10.90
N SER A 112 -11.93 -19.91 11.38
CA SER A 112 -11.73 -20.12 12.81
C SER A 112 -10.25 -20.30 13.16
N LEU A 113 -9.84 -19.77 14.30
CA LEU A 113 -8.53 -19.99 14.92
C LEU A 113 -8.75 -20.61 16.29
N HIS A 114 -8.21 -21.81 16.49
CA HIS A 114 -8.18 -22.47 17.79
C HIS A 114 -6.74 -22.49 18.31
N ILE A 115 -6.59 -22.17 19.59
CA ILE A 115 -5.31 -22.09 20.30
C ILE A 115 -5.37 -23.08 21.47
N ASP A 116 -4.50 -24.07 21.47
CA ASP A 116 -4.37 -25.02 22.58
C ASP A 116 -3.35 -24.49 23.60
N GLU A 117 -3.86 -23.80 24.63
CA GLU A 117 -3.04 -23.17 25.67
C GLU A 117 -2.16 -24.16 26.45
N ARG A 118 -2.53 -25.45 26.48
CA ARG A 118 -1.81 -26.49 27.24
C ARG A 118 -0.45 -26.81 26.65
N VAL A 119 -0.24 -26.52 25.36
CA VAL A 119 0.98 -26.86 24.62
C VAL A 119 1.67 -25.63 24.02
N LEU A 120 1.28 -24.42 24.42
CA LEU A 120 1.89 -23.18 23.93
C LEU A 120 3.40 -23.13 24.19
N ASP A 121 3.85 -23.58 25.35
CA ASP A 121 5.28 -23.58 25.70
C ASP A 121 6.03 -24.83 25.21
N SER A 122 5.32 -25.77 24.58
CA SER A 122 5.92 -26.99 24.04
C SER A 122 6.62 -26.70 22.72
N HIS A 123 7.93 -26.97 22.67
CA HIS A 123 8.77 -26.85 21.49
C HIS A 123 9.00 -28.20 20.79
N ASP A 124 8.21 -29.21 21.14
CA ASP A 124 8.32 -30.54 20.55
C ASP A 124 8.09 -30.54 19.03
N ALA A 125 8.71 -31.51 18.34
CA ALA A 125 8.60 -31.66 16.90
C ALA A 125 7.14 -31.86 16.44
N HIS A 126 6.31 -32.50 17.25
CA HIS A 126 4.94 -32.88 16.95
C HIS A 126 3.88 -32.04 17.69
N SER A 127 4.30 -30.98 18.39
CA SER A 127 3.38 -30.03 19.03
C SER A 127 2.94 -28.94 18.05
N TYR A 128 1.63 -28.82 17.83
CA TYR A 128 1.01 -27.82 16.98
C TYR A 128 -0.11 -27.09 17.76
N PRO A 129 0.23 -26.05 18.55
CA PRO A 129 -0.75 -25.34 19.38
C PRO A 129 -1.85 -24.63 18.59
N LEU A 130 -1.65 -24.38 17.29
CA LEU A 130 -2.56 -23.58 16.48
C LEU A 130 -3.29 -24.45 15.47
N ARG A 131 -4.61 -24.29 15.39
CA ARG A 131 -5.46 -24.89 14.35
C ARG A 131 -6.26 -23.82 13.63
N VAL A 132 -6.03 -23.69 12.32
CA VAL A 132 -6.71 -22.71 11.48
C VAL A 132 -7.61 -23.45 10.49
N LYS A 133 -8.91 -23.14 10.52
CA LYS A 133 -9.86 -23.66 9.54
C LYS A 133 -9.92 -22.69 8.37
N LEU A 134 -9.71 -23.20 7.16
CA LEU A 134 -9.79 -22.47 5.91
C LEU A 134 -10.99 -22.99 5.10
N VAL A 135 -11.64 -22.08 4.40
CA VAL A 135 -12.67 -22.42 3.40
C VAL A 135 -12.34 -21.77 2.05
N PRO A 136 -12.71 -22.41 0.93
CA PRO A 136 -12.64 -21.77 -0.38
C PRO A 136 -13.51 -20.52 -0.44
N VAL A 137 -13.05 -19.50 -1.16
CA VAL A 137 -13.86 -18.33 -1.49
C VAL A 137 -14.64 -18.63 -2.77
N THR A 138 -15.94 -18.87 -2.66
CA THR A 138 -16.83 -19.00 -3.84
C THR A 138 -17.36 -17.61 -4.23
N GLY A 139 -17.37 -17.31 -5.54
CA GLY A 139 -17.68 -15.97 -6.07
C GLY A 139 -18.95 -15.32 -5.52
N SER A 140 -18.84 -13.99 -5.35
CA SER A 140 -19.80 -12.97 -4.84
C SER A 140 -19.76 -12.61 -3.34
N ASP A 141 -19.14 -13.38 -2.45
CA ASP A 141 -19.08 -13.07 -1.00
C ASP A 141 -17.78 -12.37 -0.55
N ALA A 142 -16.92 -11.99 -1.49
CA ALA A 142 -15.66 -11.30 -1.21
C ALA A 142 -15.82 -9.82 -0.83
N THR A 143 -17.03 -9.27 -0.93
CA THR A 143 -17.32 -7.89 -0.53
C THR A 143 -17.74 -7.87 0.94
N ASN A 144 -16.83 -7.39 1.79
CA ASN A 144 -16.97 -7.16 3.23
C ASN A 144 -16.87 -8.44 4.06
N GLY A 145 -15.81 -8.55 4.86
CA GLY A 145 -15.54 -9.62 5.83
C GLY A 145 -16.52 -9.68 7.01
N GLU A 146 -17.82 -9.54 6.75
CA GLU A 146 -18.93 -9.63 7.70
C GLU A 146 -19.96 -10.69 7.32
N SER A 147 -19.86 -11.32 6.15
CA SER A 147 -20.72 -12.45 5.77
C SER A 147 -19.96 -13.76 5.91
N ALA A 148 -20.41 -14.64 6.80
CA ALA A 148 -19.86 -15.99 6.92
C ALA A 148 -20.16 -16.77 5.62
N PRO A 149 -19.15 -17.22 4.87
CA PRO A 149 -19.39 -18.00 3.65
C PRO A 149 -20.16 -19.28 4.02
N GLN A 150 -21.29 -19.53 3.35
CA GLN A 150 -22.02 -20.80 3.47
C GLN A 150 -21.18 -21.91 2.83
N SER A 151 -20.65 -22.82 3.64
CA SER A 151 -19.75 -23.88 3.19
C SER A 151 -20.52 -25.09 2.63
N ASN A 152 -20.41 -25.32 1.32
CA ASN A 152 -20.65 -26.63 0.69
C ASN A 152 -19.36 -27.25 0.08
N GLY A 153 -18.19 -26.64 0.33
CA GLY A 153 -16.88 -27.12 -0.14
C GLY A 153 -16.03 -27.74 0.97
N ASP A 154 -15.06 -28.58 0.58
CA ASP A 154 -14.13 -29.27 1.48
C ASP A 154 -13.42 -28.31 2.44
N VAL A 155 -13.62 -28.55 3.74
CA VAL A 155 -13.02 -27.77 4.83
C VAL A 155 -11.60 -28.26 5.07
N ASN A 156 -10.62 -27.37 4.94
CA ASN A 156 -9.22 -27.68 5.22
C ASN A 156 -8.80 -27.11 6.58
N VAL A 157 -8.26 -27.97 7.45
CA VAL A 157 -7.70 -27.57 8.75
C VAL A 157 -6.18 -27.63 8.66
N ILE A 158 -5.53 -26.53 9.03
CA ILE A 158 -4.07 -26.43 9.11
C ILE A 158 -3.67 -26.42 10.58
N GLU A 159 -2.85 -27.40 10.96
CA GLU A 159 -2.13 -27.44 12.23
C GLU A 159 -0.78 -26.72 12.08
N ALA A 160 -0.51 -25.76 12.95
CA ALA A 160 0.66 -24.90 12.85
C ALA A 160 1.33 -24.68 14.20
N LYS A 161 2.66 -24.54 14.16
CA LYS A 161 3.45 -24.12 15.32
C LYS A 161 3.39 -22.62 15.54
N TYR A 162 3.43 -21.89 14.42
CA TYR A 162 3.41 -20.43 14.39
C TYR A 162 2.41 -19.94 13.36
N LEU A 163 1.84 -18.76 13.62
CA LEU A 163 0.97 -18.05 12.69
C LEU A 163 1.45 -16.61 12.56
N LEU A 164 1.62 -16.14 11.33
CA LEU A 164 1.92 -14.74 11.02
C LEU A 164 0.74 -14.13 10.26
N GLY A 165 0.09 -13.13 10.85
CA GLY A 165 -0.98 -12.35 10.23
C GLY A 165 -0.42 -11.18 9.43
N CYS A 166 -0.39 -11.32 8.11
CA CYS A 166 -0.08 -10.27 7.14
C CYS A 166 -1.34 -9.87 6.33
N ASP A 167 -2.50 -9.86 7.00
CA ASP A 167 -3.84 -9.79 6.40
C ASP A 167 -4.45 -8.37 6.40
N GLY A 168 -3.58 -7.35 6.40
CA GLY A 168 -3.94 -5.96 6.09
C GLY A 168 -4.69 -5.17 7.16
N ALA A 169 -5.14 -3.97 6.81
CA ALA A 169 -5.74 -3.01 7.75
C ALA A 169 -6.95 -3.56 8.51
N HIS A 170 -7.71 -4.47 7.90
CA HIS A 170 -8.89 -5.12 8.50
C HIS A 170 -8.61 -6.49 9.11
N SER A 171 -7.33 -6.83 9.31
CA SER A 171 -6.80 -8.11 9.81
C SER A 171 -7.79 -8.90 10.67
N TRP A 172 -8.16 -10.08 10.15
CA TRP A 172 -8.93 -11.09 10.84
C TRP A 172 -8.11 -11.68 11.99
N VAL A 173 -6.82 -11.97 11.77
CA VAL A 173 -5.95 -12.54 12.81
C VAL A 173 -5.87 -11.59 14.01
N ARG A 174 -5.64 -10.30 13.77
CA ARG A 174 -5.63 -9.28 14.84
C ARG A 174 -6.92 -9.28 15.65
N LYS A 175 -8.08 -9.35 14.98
CA LYS A 175 -9.39 -9.38 15.64
C LYS A 175 -9.57 -10.65 16.49
N GLN A 176 -9.13 -11.82 16.01
CA GLN A 176 -9.17 -13.07 16.78
C GLN A 176 -8.34 -12.99 18.07
N LEU A 177 -7.24 -12.22 18.03
CA LEU A 177 -6.39 -11.97 19.20
C LEU A 177 -6.93 -10.90 20.17
N GLY A 178 -8.09 -10.30 19.87
CA GLY A 178 -8.65 -9.19 20.64
C GLY A 178 -7.84 -7.90 20.56
N LEU A 179 -6.90 -7.82 19.62
CA LEU A 179 -5.98 -6.70 19.45
C LEU A 179 -6.66 -5.56 18.67
N LYS A 180 -6.39 -4.31 19.08
CA LYS A 180 -7.03 -3.12 18.52
C LYS A 180 -6.00 -2.17 17.92
N LEU A 181 -6.40 -1.55 16.83
CA LEU A 181 -5.68 -0.41 16.26
C LEU A 181 -6.12 0.86 16.99
N GLU A 182 -5.18 1.50 17.67
CA GLU A 182 -5.36 2.78 18.34
C GLU A 182 -4.90 3.92 17.43
N GLY A 183 -5.65 5.02 17.41
CA GLY A 183 -5.27 6.21 16.68
C GLY A 183 -6.47 7.02 16.22
N ALA A 184 -6.19 8.18 15.63
CA ALA A 184 -7.21 9.10 15.16
C ALA A 184 -7.50 8.86 13.67
N SER A 185 -8.77 8.73 13.32
CA SER A 185 -9.23 9.09 11.98
C SER A 185 -9.09 10.62 11.89
N ARG A 186 -8.23 11.12 11.00
CA ARG A 186 -8.23 12.56 10.69
C ARG A 186 -9.09 12.76 9.46
N ASP A 187 -9.96 13.77 9.47
CA ASP A 187 -10.89 14.10 8.39
C ASP A 187 -10.21 14.75 7.18
N VAL A 188 -8.95 14.41 6.90
CA VAL A 188 -8.25 14.92 5.72
C VAL A 188 -8.29 13.85 4.64
N SER A 189 -9.19 14.06 3.68
CA SER A 189 -9.24 13.28 2.45
C SER A 189 -8.10 13.69 1.52
N TRP A 190 -7.52 12.71 0.85
CA TRP A 190 -6.50 12.90 -0.17
C TRP A 190 -6.98 12.34 -1.49
N GLY A 191 -6.85 13.13 -2.54
CA GLY A 191 -7.03 12.69 -3.90
C GLY A 191 -5.74 12.07 -4.40
N VAL A 192 -5.86 10.98 -5.15
CA VAL A 192 -4.77 10.35 -5.90
C VAL A 192 -5.12 10.29 -7.37
N LEU A 193 -4.14 10.57 -8.22
CA LEU A 193 -4.26 10.45 -9.66
C LEU A 193 -2.99 9.82 -10.23
N ASP A 194 -3.13 8.70 -10.93
CA ASP A 194 -2.10 8.11 -11.77
C ASP A 194 -2.44 8.37 -13.23
N ALA A 195 -1.59 9.14 -13.91
CA ALA A 195 -1.87 9.61 -15.26
C ALA A 195 -0.60 9.77 -16.11
N PHE A 196 -0.80 9.71 -17.43
CA PHE A 196 0.20 10.09 -18.43
C PHE A 196 0.02 11.58 -18.77
N PRO A 197 0.85 12.46 -18.21
CA PRO A 197 0.57 13.89 -18.18
C PRO A 197 0.83 14.56 -19.54
N VAL A 198 -0.03 15.51 -19.88
CA VAL A 198 0.15 16.46 -20.99
C VAL A 198 0.12 17.86 -20.39
N THR A 199 1.29 18.42 -20.16
CA THR A 199 1.44 19.68 -19.40
C THR A 199 2.64 20.49 -19.88
N ASP A 200 2.58 21.80 -19.68
CA ASP A 200 3.70 22.73 -19.81
C ASP A 200 4.39 23.02 -18.47
N PHE A 201 3.99 22.36 -17.38
CA PHE A 201 4.66 22.46 -16.08
C PHE A 201 6.08 21.88 -16.17
N PRO A 202 7.13 22.69 -15.94
CA PRO A 202 8.50 22.32 -16.29
C PRO A 202 9.08 21.18 -15.45
N ASP A 203 8.55 20.96 -14.24
CA ASP A 203 9.06 19.95 -13.30
C ASP A 203 8.14 18.73 -13.15
N VAL A 204 7.25 18.46 -14.11
CA VAL A 204 6.32 17.31 -14.03
C VAL A 204 7.04 15.95 -13.88
N ARG A 205 8.31 15.87 -14.31
CA ARG A 205 9.18 14.68 -14.16
C ARG A 205 10.10 14.71 -12.96
N ARG A 206 9.92 15.66 -12.03
CA ARG A 206 10.61 15.71 -10.73
C ARG A 206 9.61 15.50 -9.61
N ARG A 207 10.08 15.04 -8.45
CA ARG A 207 9.23 15.09 -7.25
C ARG A 207 8.96 16.56 -6.93
N CYS A 208 7.70 16.94 -6.89
CA CYS A 208 7.31 18.33 -6.62
C CYS A 208 6.36 18.40 -5.44
N ILE A 209 6.53 19.40 -4.59
CA ILE A 209 5.48 19.84 -3.65
C ILE A 209 5.06 21.23 -4.10
N ILE A 210 3.80 21.34 -4.51
CA ILE A 210 3.14 22.55 -5.00
C ILE A 210 2.21 23.04 -3.91
N LYS A 211 2.37 24.29 -3.48
CA LYS A 211 1.48 24.99 -2.57
C LYS A 211 0.79 26.13 -3.32
N SER A 212 -0.52 26.04 -3.50
CA SER A 212 -1.33 27.13 -4.04
C SER A 212 -2.51 27.42 -3.13
N GLU A 213 -3.14 28.58 -3.31
CA GLU A 213 -4.37 28.95 -2.61
C GLU A 213 -5.52 27.97 -2.89
N SER A 214 -5.46 27.29 -4.04
CA SER A 214 -6.44 26.27 -4.43
C SER A 214 -6.18 24.89 -3.82
N GLY A 215 -5.03 24.69 -3.18
CA GLY A 215 -4.69 23.44 -2.51
C GLY A 215 -3.21 23.08 -2.59
N ASN A 216 -2.83 22.05 -1.84
CA ASN A 216 -1.50 21.47 -1.88
C ASN A 216 -1.50 20.23 -2.76
N LEU A 217 -0.50 20.08 -3.62
CA LEU A 217 -0.33 18.93 -4.50
C LEU A 217 1.11 18.44 -4.48
N MET A 218 1.31 17.13 -4.49
CA MET A 218 2.60 16.48 -4.62
C MET A 218 2.62 15.68 -5.91
N ILE A 219 3.63 15.88 -6.75
CA ILE A 219 3.89 15.08 -7.95
C ILE A 219 4.97 14.07 -7.62
N ILE A 220 4.74 12.80 -7.96
CA ILE A 220 5.66 11.68 -7.84
C ILE A 220 5.84 11.05 -9.22
N PRO A 221 6.98 11.28 -9.89
CA PRO A 221 7.29 10.61 -11.14
C PRO A 221 7.38 9.10 -10.95
N ARG A 222 6.85 8.35 -11.91
CA ARG A 222 6.80 6.89 -11.93
C ARG A 222 7.49 6.32 -13.17
N GLU A 223 7.65 5.00 -13.18
CA GLU A 223 8.12 4.23 -14.32
C GLU A 223 7.26 4.47 -15.58
N HIS A 224 7.81 4.17 -16.75
CA HIS A 224 7.09 4.30 -18.04
C HIS A 224 6.46 5.67 -18.32
N LYS A 225 7.03 6.75 -17.77
CA LYS A 225 6.53 8.15 -17.90
C LYS A 225 5.20 8.43 -17.19
N LEU A 226 4.67 7.48 -16.42
CA LEU A 226 3.54 7.72 -15.54
C LEU A 226 3.92 8.74 -14.47
N ILE A 227 2.96 9.50 -13.97
CA ILE A 227 3.11 10.26 -12.71
C ILE A 227 1.97 9.88 -11.77
N ARG A 228 2.27 9.95 -10.47
CA ARG A 228 1.26 9.98 -9.42
C ARG A 228 1.15 11.38 -8.87
N MET A 229 -0.07 11.85 -8.63
CA MET A 229 -0.34 13.08 -7.88
C MET A 229 -1.08 12.76 -6.61
N TYR A 230 -0.66 13.37 -5.50
CA TYR A 230 -1.43 13.44 -4.27
C TYR A 230 -1.84 14.88 -4.03
N PHE A 231 -3.11 15.14 -3.76
CA PHE A 231 -3.54 16.50 -3.43
C PHE A 231 -4.57 16.51 -2.31
N GLN A 232 -4.53 17.60 -1.55
CA GLN A 232 -5.46 17.79 -0.44
C GLN A 232 -6.86 18.05 -0.98
N VAL A 233 -7.85 17.32 -0.46
CA VAL A 233 -9.24 17.40 -0.91
C VAL A 233 -10.09 18.06 0.18
N SER A 234 -10.95 19.01 -0.21
CA SER A 234 -11.97 19.56 0.70
C SER A 234 -13.13 18.57 0.87
N SER A 235 -13.86 18.65 1.98
CA SER A 235 -15.03 17.79 2.21
C SER A 235 -16.08 17.91 1.10
N GLU A 236 -16.26 19.11 0.54
CA GLU A 236 -17.14 19.35 -0.61
C GLU A 236 -16.67 18.58 -1.85
N LEU A 237 -15.39 18.66 -2.20
CA LEU A 237 -14.84 17.94 -3.35
C LEU A 237 -14.93 16.42 -3.17
N ALA A 238 -14.68 15.92 -1.95
CA ALA A 238 -14.84 14.51 -1.62
C ALA A 238 -16.29 14.04 -1.79
N ASN A 239 -17.25 14.80 -1.27
CA ASN A 239 -18.67 14.51 -1.41
C ASN A 239 -19.11 14.51 -2.88
N ASN A 240 -18.63 15.48 -3.68
CA ASN A 240 -18.93 15.53 -5.11
C ASN A 240 -18.34 14.33 -5.86
N TYR A 241 -17.14 13.88 -5.50
CA TYR A 241 -16.52 12.69 -6.08
C TYR A 241 -17.33 11.42 -5.77
N TRP A 242 -17.73 11.21 -4.51
CA TRP A 242 -18.54 10.04 -4.15
C TRP A 242 -19.96 10.11 -4.70
N ALA A 243 -20.57 11.30 -4.79
CA ALA A 243 -21.88 11.49 -5.40
C ALA A 243 -21.88 11.28 -6.93
N SER A 244 -20.72 11.36 -7.57
CA SER A 244 -20.53 11.10 -9.02
C SER A 244 -20.02 9.69 -9.30
N ASP A 245 -20.13 8.77 -8.33
CA ASP A 245 -19.64 7.39 -8.46
C ASP A 245 -18.14 7.30 -8.83
N GLY A 246 -17.36 8.25 -8.31
CA GLY A 246 -15.91 8.27 -8.49
C GLY A 246 -15.42 8.78 -9.85
N GLU A 247 -16.17 9.67 -10.51
CA GLU A 247 -15.81 10.19 -11.83
C GLU A 247 -14.42 10.89 -11.82
N PRO A 248 -13.43 10.44 -12.63
CA PRO A 248 -12.08 11.01 -12.63
C PRO A 248 -12.01 12.50 -12.98
N GLU A 249 -13.00 13.03 -13.71
CA GLU A 249 -13.04 14.43 -14.12
C GLU A 249 -13.19 15.38 -12.90
N VAL A 250 -13.79 14.93 -11.79
CA VAL A 250 -13.84 15.69 -10.53
C VAL A 250 -12.42 15.94 -9.99
N ILE A 251 -11.58 14.91 -10.03
CA ILE A 251 -10.16 14.99 -9.63
C ILE A 251 -9.37 15.85 -10.62
N MET A 252 -9.57 15.67 -11.93
CA MET A 252 -8.88 16.45 -12.96
C MET A 252 -9.17 17.95 -12.85
N LYS A 253 -10.41 18.34 -12.58
CA LYS A 253 -10.78 19.76 -12.35
C LYS A 253 -10.02 20.36 -11.17
N ALA A 254 -9.89 19.63 -10.06
CA ALA A 254 -9.14 20.08 -8.90
C ALA A 254 -7.64 20.24 -9.20
N VAL A 255 -7.04 19.26 -9.88
CA VAL A 255 -5.63 19.32 -10.30
C VAL A 255 -5.37 20.50 -11.23
N ARG A 256 -6.21 20.70 -12.26
CA ARG A 256 -6.10 21.84 -13.20
C ARG A 256 -6.16 23.18 -12.49
N LYS A 257 -6.96 23.29 -11.42
CA LYS A 257 -7.07 24.50 -10.60
C LYS A 257 -5.81 24.74 -9.77
N ILE A 258 -5.27 23.69 -9.13
CA ILE A 258 -4.05 23.79 -8.31
C ILE A 258 -2.82 24.15 -9.16
N MET A 259 -2.75 23.65 -10.40
CA MET A 259 -1.59 23.80 -11.28
C MET A 259 -1.55 25.11 -12.07
N GLN A 260 -2.57 25.97 -11.99
CA GLN A 260 -2.54 27.28 -12.65
C GLN A 260 -1.26 28.07 -12.27
N PRO A 261 -0.63 28.77 -13.23
CA PRO A 261 -1.08 29.03 -14.60
C PRO A 261 -0.70 27.94 -15.62
N TYR A 262 -0.03 26.86 -15.19
CA TYR A 262 0.38 25.80 -16.08
C TYR A 262 -0.81 24.94 -16.50
N ARG A 263 -0.87 24.58 -17.78
CA ARG A 263 -1.88 23.67 -18.32
C ARG A 263 -1.59 22.27 -17.81
N PHE A 264 -2.61 21.58 -17.31
CA PHE A 264 -2.53 20.15 -17.03
C PHE A 264 -3.66 19.40 -17.71
N ASP A 265 -3.31 18.33 -18.40
CA ASP A 265 -4.24 17.34 -18.92
C ASP A 265 -3.63 15.94 -18.87
N ALA A 266 -4.41 14.91 -19.18
CA ALA A 266 -3.95 13.53 -19.20
C ALA A 266 -4.31 12.85 -20.52
N SER A 267 -3.31 12.28 -21.20
CA SER A 267 -3.57 11.45 -22.38
C SER A 267 -4.24 10.12 -22.03
N ARG A 268 -3.99 9.62 -20.81
CA ARG A 268 -4.62 8.46 -20.20
C ARG A 268 -4.56 8.58 -18.69
N ILE A 269 -5.66 8.25 -18.02
CA ILE A 269 -5.74 8.05 -16.57
C ILE A 269 -5.67 6.55 -16.33
N GLU A 270 -4.67 6.10 -15.61
CA GLU A 270 -4.57 4.69 -15.19
C GLU A 270 -5.47 4.44 -13.99
N TRP A 271 -5.47 5.37 -13.03
CA TRP A 271 -6.22 5.20 -11.80
C TRP A 271 -6.44 6.54 -11.10
N SER A 272 -7.55 6.66 -10.36
CA SER A 272 -7.81 7.80 -9.51
C SER A 272 -8.72 7.43 -8.35
N THR A 273 -8.50 8.04 -7.19
CA THR A 273 -9.39 7.84 -6.03
C THR A 273 -9.34 9.01 -5.05
N ILE A 274 -10.32 9.08 -4.16
CA ILE A 274 -10.27 9.89 -2.95
C ILE A 274 -10.45 8.95 -1.76
N TYR A 275 -9.49 8.98 -0.84
CA TYR A 275 -9.52 8.16 0.38
C TYR A 275 -9.26 9.02 1.62
N ALA A 276 -9.87 8.61 2.72
CA ALA A 276 -9.68 9.22 4.03
C ALA A 276 -8.47 8.57 4.74
N VAL A 277 -7.62 9.40 5.36
CA VAL A 277 -6.41 8.93 6.02
C VAL A 277 -6.62 8.80 7.52
N GLY A 278 -6.48 7.59 8.05
CA GLY A 278 -6.33 7.32 9.48
C GLY A 278 -4.90 6.92 9.82
N HIS A 279 -4.34 7.49 10.90
CA HIS A 279 -3.12 6.96 11.50
C HIS A 279 -3.52 6.04 12.64
N ARG A 280 -3.17 4.77 12.54
CA ARG A 280 -3.48 3.80 13.58
C ARG A 280 -2.31 2.86 13.79
N TYR A 281 -2.17 2.36 15.01
CA TYR A 281 -1.16 1.37 15.35
C TYR A 281 -1.67 0.43 16.43
N CYS A 282 -1.13 -0.77 16.49
CA CYS A 282 -1.39 -1.74 17.54
C CYS A 282 -0.24 -1.68 18.55
N ARG A 283 -0.56 -1.71 19.85
CA ARG A 283 0.46 -1.72 20.91
C ARG A 283 1.18 -3.05 21.04
N GLU A 284 0.51 -4.14 20.65
CA GLU A 284 1.00 -5.50 20.82
C GLU A 284 1.04 -6.16 19.44
N LEU A 285 2.20 -6.70 19.10
CA LEU A 285 2.48 -7.24 17.76
C LEU A 285 2.43 -8.77 17.73
N SER A 286 2.32 -9.39 18.91
CA SER A 286 2.29 -10.83 19.07
C SER A 286 1.42 -11.25 20.25
N ARG A 287 1.04 -12.53 20.24
CA ARG A 287 0.40 -13.24 21.34
C ARG A 287 1.04 -14.61 21.53
N TYR A 288 1.26 -14.97 22.79
CA TYR A 288 1.76 -16.28 23.22
C TYR A 288 3.12 -16.68 22.63
N ASP A 289 3.88 -15.75 22.05
CA ASP A 289 5.09 -16.02 21.26
C ASP A 289 4.90 -17.08 20.14
N ARG A 290 3.64 -17.28 19.72
CA ARG A 290 3.25 -18.20 18.64
C ARG A 290 2.55 -17.50 17.49
N ILE A 291 1.85 -16.40 17.78
CA ILE A 291 1.06 -15.68 16.79
C ILE A 291 1.60 -14.26 16.69
N PHE A 292 2.04 -13.88 15.51
CA PHE A 292 2.62 -12.57 15.21
C PHE A 292 1.76 -11.85 14.17
N LEU A 293 1.86 -10.53 14.13
CA LEU A 293 1.22 -9.68 13.14
C LEU A 293 2.27 -8.77 12.51
N ALA A 294 2.10 -8.44 11.23
CA ALA A 294 3.01 -7.56 10.51
C ALA A 294 2.29 -6.68 9.49
N GLY A 295 2.91 -5.55 9.16
CA GLY A 295 2.43 -4.58 8.19
C GLY A 295 1.12 -3.91 8.59
N ASP A 296 0.23 -3.72 7.62
CA ASP A 296 -1.07 -3.07 7.83
C ASP A 296 -1.95 -3.74 8.90
N ALA A 297 -1.64 -5.00 9.27
CA ALA A 297 -2.27 -5.66 10.40
C ALA A 297 -1.96 -4.99 11.74
N ILE A 298 -0.86 -4.24 11.87
CA ILE A 298 -0.41 -3.59 13.13
C ILE A 298 -0.20 -2.09 12.99
N HIS A 299 -0.05 -1.53 11.81
CA HIS A 299 0.08 -0.07 11.64
C HIS A 299 -0.50 0.39 10.31
N THR A 300 -1.18 1.52 10.30
CA THR A 300 -1.66 2.16 9.06
C THR A 300 -1.18 3.60 9.03
N HIS A 301 -0.53 3.99 7.94
CA HIS A 301 0.11 5.30 7.80
C HIS A 301 -0.57 6.18 6.75
N SER A 302 -0.38 7.50 6.86
CA SER A 302 -0.63 8.38 5.73
C SER A 302 0.35 8.05 4.60
N PRO A 303 -0.12 7.96 3.36
CA PRO A 303 0.76 7.70 2.23
C PRO A 303 1.57 8.93 1.81
N LYS A 304 1.42 10.08 2.49
CA LYS A 304 2.29 11.26 2.27
C LYS A 304 3.78 10.94 2.28
N ALA A 305 4.17 9.97 3.12
CA ALA A 305 5.55 9.55 3.26
C ALA A 305 5.86 8.21 2.55
N GLY A 306 4.88 7.58 1.88
CA GLY A 306 5.10 6.31 1.17
C GLY A 306 5.62 5.17 2.04
N GLN A 307 5.35 5.16 3.36
CA GLN A 307 6.01 4.25 4.30
C GLN A 307 5.35 2.88 4.43
N GLY A 308 4.11 2.69 3.97
CA GLY A 308 3.27 1.52 4.28
C GLY A 308 3.97 0.18 4.01
N MET A 309 4.28 -0.11 2.75
CA MET A 309 4.94 -1.35 2.36
C MET A 309 6.40 -1.40 2.81
N ASN A 310 7.12 -0.26 2.87
CA ASN A 310 8.51 -0.24 3.36
C ASN A 310 8.60 -0.78 4.78
N VAL A 311 7.77 -0.26 5.69
CA VAL A 311 7.75 -0.70 7.08
C VAL A 311 7.17 -2.11 7.17
N SER A 312 6.09 -2.41 6.43
CA SER A 312 5.48 -3.75 6.41
C SER A 312 6.46 -4.86 5.99
N MET A 313 7.29 -4.62 4.97
CA MET A 313 8.32 -5.56 4.56
C MET A 313 9.42 -5.67 5.62
N GLN A 314 9.80 -4.56 6.25
CA GLN A 314 10.78 -4.57 7.34
C GLN A 314 10.30 -5.34 8.57
N ASP A 315 9.01 -5.30 8.91
CA ASP A 315 8.45 -6.11 10.00
C ASP A 315 8.71 -7.60 9.77
N THR A 316 8.39 -8.08 8.56
CA THR A 316 8.56 -9.49 8.19
C THR A 316 10.01 -9.89 7.98
N TYR A 317 10.86 -8.97 7.52
CA TYR A 317 12.32 -9.16 7.45
C TYR A 317 12.97 -9.20 8.84
N ASN A 318 12.41 -8.50 9.84
CA ASN A 318 12.90 -8.56 11.21
C ASN A 318 12.53 -9.87 11.90
N LEU A 319 11.32 -10.37 11.64
CA LEU A 319 10.80 -11.59 12.27
C LEU A 319 11.38 -12.88 11.66
N GLY A 320 11.58 -12.90 10.34
CA GLY A 320 12.06 -14.07 9.59
C GLY A 320 13.55 -14.34 9.79
#